data_AF-A0A0F9TXL0-F1
#
_entry.id   AF-A0A0F9TXL0-F1
#
_cell.length_a   1.000
_cell.length_b   1.000
_cell.length_c   1.000
_cell.angle_alpha   90.00
_cell.angle_beta   90.00
_cell.angle_gamma   90.00
#
_symmetry.space_group_name_H-M   'P 1'
#
loop_
_entity.id
_entity.type
_entity.pdbx_description
1 polymer ?
#
loop_
_entity_poly.entity_id
_entity_poly.type
_entity_poly.pdbx_seq_one_letter_code
_entity_poly.pdbx_strand_id
1 'polypeptide(L)'
;MKRLITERQEQIYRMRHHDFGGMSTKEVAAELGIIIQAVNEHMHKMRKKAPQLFPILTKRQAEILNLHSQLGLSPKEIGLRLGISDITVRGTLHKLQHPNIFVPGKKGTSAEYETWMDFAVKQKF
;
A
#
# COMPACT_ATOMS: atom_id res chain seq x y z
N MET A 1 -15.06 -15.07 -23.68
CA MET A 1 -15.01 -14.01 -22.63
C MET A 1 -13.94 -12.99 -22.98
N LYS A 2 -14.26 -11.69 -22.94
CA LYS A 2 -13.29 -10.62 -23.17
C LYS A 2 -12.51 -10.36 -21.87
N ARG A 3 -11.19 -10.45 -21.90
CA ARG A 3 -10.34 -10.18 -20.71
C ARG A 3 -10.41 -8.68 -20.37
N LEU A 4 -10.64 -8.37 -19.09
CA LEU A 4 -10.68 -6.97 -18.58
C LEU A 4 -9.28 -6.42 -18.29
N ILE A 5 -8.34 -7.29 -17.93
CA ILE A 5 -6.96 -6.94 -17.59
C ILE A 5 -6.00 -7.59 -18.59
N THR A 6 -4.84 -6.98 -18.80
CA THR A 6 -3.81 -7.53 -19.68
C THR A 6 -3.04 -8.66 -18.99
N GLU A 7 -2.37 -9.52 -19.76
CA GLU A 7 -1.53 -10.59 -19.20
C GLU A 7 -0.43 -10.05 -18.29
N ARG A 8 0.15 -8.89 -18.65
CA ARG A 8 1.14 -8.22 -17.81
C ARG A 8 0.55 -7.75 -16.47
N GLN A 9 -0.69 -7.25 -16.47
CA GLN A 9 -1.37 -6.86 -15.23
C GLN A 9 -1.68 -8.07 -14.37
N GLU A 10 -2.11 -9.18 -14.98
CA GLU A 10 -2.34 -10.43 -14.28
C GLU A 10 -1.05 -11.01 -13.68
N GLN A 11 0.06 -10.95 -14.41
CA GLN A 11 1.37 -11.37 -13.90
C GLN A 11 1.76 -10.55 -12.65
N ILE A 12 1.70 -9.22 -12.74
CA ILE A 12 1.99 -8.32 -11.61
C ILE A 12 1.03 -8.59 -10.44
N TYR A 13 -0.26 -8.82 -10.73
CA TYR A 13 -1.25 -9.16 -9.72
C TYR A 13 -0.87 -10.41 -8.95
N ARG A 14 -0.60 -11.52 -9.65
CA ARG A 14 -0.21 -12.80 -9.05
C ARG A 14 1.03 -12.62 -8.18
N MET A 15 2.09 -11.98 -8.68
CA MET A 15 3.30 -11.77 -7.87
C MET A 15 3.05 -10.96 -6.59
N ARG A 16 2.14 -9.97 -6.65
CA ARG A 16 1.79 -9.10 -5.51
C ARG A 16 0.81 -9.74 -4.54
N HIS A 17 -0.01 -10.70 -4.99
CA HIS A 17 -1.10 -11.24 -4.20
C HIS A 17 -0.58 -12.20 -3.13
N HIS A 18 -1.11 -12.07 -1.91
CA HIS A 18 -0.66 -12.85 -0.75
C HIS A 18 -0.75 -14.37 -0.98
N ASP A 19 -1.78 -14.86 -1.68
CA ASP A 19 -1.94 -16.28 -2.04
C ASP A 19 -0.83 -16.82 -2.95
N PHE A 20 -0.13 -15.96 -3.69
CA PHE A 20 0.84 -16.32 -4.71
C PHE A 20 2.26 -15.85 -4.38
N GLY A 21 2.50 -15.46 -3.13
CA GLY A 21 3.82 -15.07 -2.65
C GLY A 21 3.94 -13.61 -2.20
N GLY A 22 2.92 -12.77 -2.39
CA GLY A 22 2.79 -11.49 -1.68
C GLY A 22 3.99 -10.56 -1.77
N MET A 23 4.71 -10.56 -2.89
CA MET A 23 5.94 -9.78 -3.07
C MET A 23 5.67 -8.28 -2.90
N SER A 24 6.65 -7.54 -2.41
CA SER A 24 6.65 -6.09 -2.39
C SER A 24 6.71 -5.52 -3.82
N THR A 25 6.23 -4.29 -4.02
CA THR A 25 6.33 -3.60 -5.32
C THR A 25 7.79 -3.51 -5.80
N LYS A 26 8.75 -3.40 -4.87
CA LYS A 26 10.18 -3.35 -5.17
C LYS A 26 10.71 -4.68 -5.70
N GLU A 27 10.32 -5.79 -5.07
CA GLU A 27 10.72 -7.14 -5.52
C GLU A 27 10.12 -7.45 -6.89
N VAL A 28 8.83 -7.14 -7.10
CA VAL A 28 8.19 -7.33 -8.41
C VAL A 28 8.85 -6.48 -9.48
N ALA A 29 9.20 -5.23 -9.17
CA ALA A 29 9.91 -4.35 -10.08
C ALA A 29 11.28 -4.92 -10.48
N ALA A 30 12.05 -5.41 -9.51
CA ALA A 30 13.35 -6.04 -9.73
C ALA A 30 13.23 -7.31 -10.59
N GLU A 31 12.30 -8.20 -10.24
CA GLU A 31 12.06 -9.47 -10.95
C GLU A 31 11.62 -9.25 -12.40
N LEU A 32 10.83 -8.20 -12.64
CA LEU A 32 10.29 -7.87 -13.96
C LEU A 32 11.19 -6.94 -14.79
N GLY A 33 12.31 -6.47 -14.24
CA GLY A 33 13.21 -5.52 -14.89
C GLY A 33 12.56 -4.16 -15.20
N ILE A 34 11.62 -3.71 -14.36
CA ILE A 34 10.91 -2.43 -14.55
C ILE A 34 11.01 -1.54 -13.31
N ILE A 35 10.71 -0.25 -13.46
CA ILE A 35 10.68 0.68 -12.32
C ILE A 35 9.44 0.47 -11.44
N ILE A 36 9.57 0.77 -10.15
CA ILE A 36 8.50 0.65 -9.14
C ILE A 36 7.26 1.45 -9.56
N GLN A 37 7.43 2.62 -10.17
CA GLN A 37 6.33 3.45 -10.67
C GLN A 37 5.48 2.71 -11.71
N ALA A 38 6.10 1.97 -12.64
CA ALA A 38 5.39 1.23 -13.67
C ALA A 38 4.50 0.13 -13.05
N VAL A 39 5.01 -0.57 -12.03
CA VAL A 39 4.22 -1.55 -11.27
C VAL A 39 3.00 -0.86 -10.64
N ASN A 40 3.21 0.26 -9.95
CA ASN A 40 2.10 1.00 -9.31
C ASN A 40 1.06 1.48 -10.33
N GLU A 41 1.48 1.95 -11.50
CA GLU A 41 0.56 2.37 -12.57
C GLU A 41 -0.27 1.19 -13.10
N HIS A 42 0.36 0.03 -13.34
CA HIS A 42 -0.37 -1.17 -13.75
C HIS A 42 -1.43 -1.58 -12.73
N MET A 43 -1.06 -1.53 -11.44
CA MET A 43 -1.95 -1.85 -10.33
C MET A 43 -3.10 -0.85 -10.20
N HIS A 44 -2.83 0.45 -10.38
CA HIS A 44 -3.87 1.49 -10.37
C HIS A 44 -4.86 1.32 -11.53
N LYS A 45 -4.35 1.11 -12.75
CA LYS A 45 -5.19 0.83 -13.92
C LYS A 45 -6.03 -0.43 -13.72
N MET A 46 -5.45 -1.47 -13.12
CA MET A 46 -6.15 -2.70 -12.81
C MET A 46 -7.26 -2.49 -11.78
N ARG A 47 -7.00 -1.74 -10.70
CA ARG A 47 -8.01 -1.42 -9.68
C ARG A 47 -9.24 -0.71 -10.27
N LYS A 48 -9.02 0.19 -11.24
CA LYS A 48 -10.13 0.86 -11.94
C LYS A 48 -10.95 -0.09 -12.81
N LYS A 49 -10.32 -1.08 -13.44
CA LYS A 49 -10.99 -2.02 -14.36
C LYS A 49 -11.61 -3.22 -13.66
N ALA A 50 -11.00 -3.66 -12.57
CA ALA A 50 -11.37 -4.86 -11.81
C ALA A 50 -11.19 -4.61 -10.30
N PRO A 51 -12.03 -3.75 -9.68
CA PRO A 51 -11.93 -3.41 -8.27
C PRO A 51 -12.14 -4.62 -7.34
N GLN A 52 -12.86 -5.64 -7.78
CA GLN A 52 -13.11 -6.88 -7.03
C GLN A 52 -11.84 -7.70 -6.75
N LEU A 53 -10.74 -7.43 -7.47
CA LEU A 53 -9.44 -8.09 -7.22
C LEU A 53 -8.66 -7.45 -6.06
N PHE A 54 -9.23 -6.43 -5.40
CA PHE A 54 -8.61 -5.67 -4.32
C PHE A 54 -9.45 -5.75 -3.04
N PRO A 55 -8.86 -5.59 -1.84
CA PRO A 55 -7.47 -5.20 -1.56
C PRO A 55 -6.46 -6.34 -1.75
N ILE A 56 -5.25 -5.99 -2.15
CA ILE A 56 -4.13 -6.94 -2.22
C ILE A 56 -3.28 -6.74 -0.99
N LEU A 57 -3.22 -7.78 -0.18
CA LEU A 57 -2.48 -7.79 1.07
C LEU A 57 -1.03 -8.18 0.82
N THR A 58 -0.10 -7.56 1.54
CA THR A 58 1.24 -8.12 1.70
C THR A 58 1.18 -9.40 2.54
N LYS A 59 2.21 -10.25 2.48
CA LYS A 59 2.29 -11.46 3.34
C LYS A 59 2.00 -11.15 4.80
N ARG A 60 2.65 -10.10 5.34
CA ARG A 60 2.47 -9.69 6.73
C ARG A 60 1.05 -9.22 7.05
N GLN A 61 0.41 -8.49 6.12
CA GLN A 61 -0.98 -8.06 6.31
C GLN A 61 -1.96 -9.24 6.29
N ALA A 62 -1.75 -10.20 5.37
CA ALA A 62 -2.54 -11.42 5.31
C ALA A 62 -2.36 -12.28 6.58
N GLU A 63 -1.12 -12.38 7.08
CA GLU A 63 -0.82 -13.10 8.32
C GLU A 63 -1.48 -12.45 9.54
N ILE A 64 -1.39 -11.13 9.70
CA ILE A 64 -2.08 -10.39 10.76
C ILE A 64 -3.59 -10.60 10.68
N LEU A 65 -4.17 -10.52 9.47
CA LEU A 65 -5.60 -10.73 9.27
C LEU A 65 -6.00 -12.15 9.65
N ASN A 66 -5.23 -13.15 9.23
CA ASN A 66 -5.48 -14.55 9.52
C ASN A 66 -5.44 -14.83 11.05
N LEU A 67 -4.38 -14.37 11.73
CA LEU A 67 -4.25 -14.53 13.19
C LEU A 67 -5.41 -13.88 13.95
N HIS A 68 -5.91 -12.74 13.46
CA HIS A 68 -7.03 -12.05 14.07
C HIS A 68 -8.38 -12.72 13.75
N SER A 69 -8.64 -13.08 12.49
CA SER A 69 -9.95 -13.55 12.05
C SER A 69 -10.17 -15.05 12.26
N GLN A 70 -9.14 -15.88 12.06
CA GLN A 70 -9.25 -17.33 12.20
C GLN A 70 -8.96 -17.81 13.62
N LEU A 71 -7.96 -17.22 14.28
CA LEU A 71 -7.56 -17.64 15.63
C LEU A 71 -8.13 -16.76 16.74
N GLY A 72 -8.79 -15.64 16.40
CA GLY A 72 -9.38 -14.73 17.39
C GLY A 72 -8.35 -14.04 18.29
N LEU A 73 -7.08 -13.99 17.88
CA LEU A 73 -6.03 -13.41 18.72
C LEU A 73 -6.18 -11.90 18.85
N SER A 74 -5.96 -11.41 20.06
CA SER A 74 -5.93 -9.98 20.33
C SER A 74 -4.72 -9.32 19.64
N PRO A 75 -4.78 -8.01 19.33
CA PRO A 75 -3.64 -7.31 18.74
C PRO A 75 -2.34 -7.40 19.54
N LYS A 76 -2.44 -7.53 20.87
CA LYS A 76 -1.29 -7.70 21.76
C LYS A 76 -0.62 -9.07 21.56
N GLU A 77 -1.41 -10.14 21.48
CA GLU A 77 -0.91 -11.50 21.25
C GLU A 77 -0.31 -11.65 19.85
N ILE A 78 -0.94 -11.05 18.83
CA ILE A 78 -0.40 -10.99 17.47
C ILE A 78 0.93 -10.25 17.47
N GLY A 79 1.03 -9.13 18.18
CA GLY A 79 2.27 -8.36 18.30
C GLY A 79 3.41 -9.17 18.92
N LEU A 80 3.13 -9.86 20.02
CA LEU A 80 4.08 -10.78 20.67
C LEU A 80 4.54 -11.90 19.72
N ARG A 81 3.60 -12.50 18.99
CA ARG A 81 3.88 -13.62 18.09
C ARG A 81 4.70 -13.23 16.86
N LEU A 82 4.45 -12.05 16.31
CA LEU A 82 5.11 -11.54 15.10
C LEU A 82 6.32 -10.63 15.39
N GLY A 83 6.62 -10.36 16.67
CA GLY A 83 7.70 -9.46 17.07
C GLY A 83 7.47 -8.00 16.65
N ILE A 84 6.21 -7.54 16.66
CA ILE A 84 5.83 -6.16 16.29
C ILE A 84 4.99 -5.52 17.39
N SER A 85 4.92 -4.19 17.43
CA SER A 85 4.08 -3.50 18.41
C SER A 85 2.59 -3.73 18.16
N ASP A 86 1.81 -3.81 19.24
CA ASP A 86 0.34 -3.92 19.18
C ASP A 86 -0.29 -2.72 18.45
N ILE A 87 0.31 -1.53 18.56
CA ILE A 87 -0.06 -0.33 17.79
C ILE A 87 0.05 -0.59 16.28
N THR A 88 1.13 -1.23 15.84
CA THR A 88 1.33 -1.58 14.42
C THR A 88 0.27 -2.58 13.94
N VAL A 89 -0.07 -3.56 14.78
CA VAL A 89 -1.13 -4.53 14.49
C VAL A 89 -2.48 -3.83 14.34
N ARG A 90 -2.88 -3.02 15.32
CA ARG A 90 -4.13 -2.25 15.30
C ARG A 90 -4.21 -1.33 14.07
N GLY A 91 -3.13 -0.61 13.78
CA GLY A 91 -3.07 0.26 12.61
C GLY A 91 -3.18 -0.51 11.29
N THR A 92 -2.68 -1.76 11.25
CA THR A 92 -2.85 -2.65 10.10
C THR A 92 -4.29 -3.13 9.98
N LEU A 93 -4.88 -3.66 11.03
CA LEU A 93 -6.28 -4.13 11.05
C LEU A 93 -7.26 -3.01 10.68
N HIS A 94 -7.07 -1.80 11.21
CA HIS A 94 -7.89 -0.64 10.86
C HIS A 94 -7.82 -0.31 9.35
N LYS A 95 -6.62 -0.35 8.75
CA LYS A 95 -6.46 -0.16 7.30
C LYS A 95 -7.14 -1.25 6.47
N LEU A 96 -7.18 -2.48 6.98
CA LEU A 96 -7.84 -3.60 6.31
C LEU A 96 -9.37 -3.50 6.39
N GLN A 97 -9.92 -2.97 7.49
CA GLN A 97 -11.35 -2.71 7.63
C GLN A 97 -11.83 -1.52 6.78
N HIS A 98 -10.93 -0.58 6.48
CA HIS A 98 -11.22 0.61 5.68
C HIS A 98 -10.31 0.73 4.45
N PRO A 99 -10.38 -0.20 3.48
CA PRO A 99 -9.44 -0.29 2.36
C PRO A 99 -9.45 0.94 1.43
N ASN A 100 -10.51 1.75 1.47
CA ASN A 100 -10.66 2.97 0.67
C ASN A 100 -10.19 4.27 1.37
N ILE A 101 -9.79 4.22 2.65
CA ILE A 101 -9.33 5.40 3.42
C ILE A 101 -7.79 5.51 3.38
N PHE A 102 -7.12 4.82 2.45
CA PHE A 102 -5.71 5.07 2.21
C PHE A 102 -5.54 6.31 1.32
N VAL A 103 -5.62 7.49 1.93
CA VAL A 103 -4.98 8.69 1.40
C VAL A 103 -3.49 8.49 1.70
N PRO A 104 -2.63 8.15 0.71
CA PRO A 104 -1.20 8.28 0.95
C PRO A 104 -1.00 9.73 1.36
N GLY A 105 -0.60 9.96 2.60
CA GLY A 105 -0.33 11.30 3.10
C GLY A 105 0.58 11.96 2.08
N LYS A 106 0.05 12.93 1.34
CA LYS A 106 0.87 14.04 0.94
C LYS A 106 1.40 14.55 2.26
N LYS A 107 2.66 14.23 2.58
CA LYS A 107 3.47 15.19 3.31
C LYS A 107 3.46 16.40 2.38
N GLY A 108 2.46 17.27 2.53
CA GLY A 108 2.67 18.65 2.15
C GLY A 108 3.92 19.01 2.91
N THR A 109 5.02 19.19 2.21
CA THR A 109 6.07 20.08 2.68
C THR A 109 5.33 21.37 3.01
N SER A 110 5.03 21.59 4.28
CA SER A 110 4.84 22.94 4.79
C SER A 110 6.08 23.67 4.31
N ALA A 111 5.94 24.56 3.34
CA ALA A 111 7.00 25.51 3.09
C ALA A 111 7.11 26.30 4.39
N GLU A 112 8.11 26.00 5.22
CA GLU A 112 8.43 26.83 6.35
C GLU A 112 8.75 28.20 5.79
N TYR A 113 8.00 29.21 6.26
CA TYR A 113 8.24 30.58 5.89
C TYR A 113 9.56 31.00 6.54
N GLU A 114 10.63 31.00 5.76
CA GLU A 114 11.89 31.57 6.22
C GLU A 114 11.87 33.08 6.00
N THR A 115 12.27 33.84 7.02
CA THR A 115 12.23 35.31 7.04
C THR A 115 13.01 35.98 5.91
N TRP A 116 13.92 35.27 5.21
CA TRP A 116 14.60 35.82 4.03
C TRP A 116 13.67 35.95 2.81
N MET A 117 12.53 35.24 2.78
CA MET A 117 11.58 35.30 1.67
C MET A 117 10.92 36.69 1.54
N ASP A 118 10.86 37.47 2.61
CA ASP A 118 10.40 38.88 2.57
C ASP A 118 11.32 39.79 1.75
N PHE A 119 12.62 39.49 1.66
CA PHE A 119 13.57 40.28 0.87
C PHE A 119 13.38 40.10 -0.64
N ALA A 120 12.66 39.05 -1.08
CA ALA A 120 12.38 38.79 -2.49
C ALA A 120 11.10 39.50 -3.00
N VAL A 121 10.29 40.10 -2.13
CA VAL A 121 9.06 40.81 -2.52
C VAL A 121 9.42 42.22 -3.00
N LYS A 122 9.74 42.36 -4.29
CA LYS A 122 10.24 43.61 -4.86
C LYS A 122 9.19 44.69 -5.15
N GLN A 123 7.88 44.46 -5.02
CA GLN A 123 6.89 45.54 -5.07
C GLN A 123 5.65 45.18 -4.25
N LYS A 124 5.30 46.05 -3.29
CA LYS A 124 3.95 46.17 -2.75
C LYS A 124 3.26 47.30 -3.52
N PHE A 125 2.08 47.02 -4.08
CA PHE A 125 1.17 48.03 -4.62
C PHE A 125 0.61 48.89 -3.49
#